data_AF-A0A2Z3I9L4-F1
#
_entry.id   AF-A0A2Z3I9L4-F1
#
_cell.length_a   1.000
_cell.length_b   1.000
_cell.length_c   1.000
_cell.angle_alpha   90.00
_cell.angle_beta   90.00
_cell.angle_gamma   90.00
#
_symmetry.space_group_name_H-M   'P 1'
#
loop_
_entity.id
_entity.type
_entity.pdbx_description
1 polymer ?
#
loop_
_entity_poly.entity_id
_entity_poly.type
_entity_poly.pdbx_seq_one_letter_code
_entity_poly.pdbx_strand_id
1 'polypeptide(L)' 'MNDMAQAIARKTNSKGVTYALVQDGETFGVYKRCENYAPHRKGGLAVSWRYVEKGMNRDAAQKLFDRRAA' A
#
# COMPACT_ATOMS: atom_id res chain seq x y z
N MET A 1 -12.40 0.87 -5.45
CA MET A 1 -11.37 0.02 -4.80
C MET A 1 -11.39 0.34 -3.30
N ASN A 2 -12.25 -0.33 -2.53
CA ASN A 2 -12.47 0.01 -1.12
C ASN A 2 -11.93 -1.02 -0.13
N ASP A 3 -11.22 -2.05 -0.58
CA ASP A 3 -10.78 -3.13 0.31
C ASP A 3 -9.29 -3.41 0.24
N MET A 4 -8.57 -2.72 1.13
CA MET A 4 -7.28 -3.20 1.64
C MET A 4 -7.40 -4.55 2.38
N ALA A 5 -8.60 -5.13 2.49
CA ALA A 5 -8.82 -6.49 3.01
C ALA A 5 -8.08 -7.58 2.21
N GLN A 6 -7.74 -7.32 0.94
CA GLN A 6 -6.98 -8.24 0.06
C GLN A 6 -5.44 -8.03 0.13
N ALA A 7 -4.93 -7.34 1.15
CA ALA A 7 -3.49 -7.14 1.30
C ALA A 7 -2.82 -8.44 1.76
N ILE A 8 -1.96 -8.98 0.90
CA ILE A 8 -1.16 -10.19 1.16
C ILE A 8 -0.11 -9.92 2.24
N ALA A 9 0.51 -8.74 2.17
CA ALA A 9 1.53 -8.32 3.12
C ALA A 9 1.46 -6.81 3.35
N ARG A 10 1.83 -6.40 4.56
CA ARG A 10 2.00 -4.99 4.93
C ARG A 10 3.26 -4.83 5.74
N LYS A 11 4.06 -3.82 5.42
CA LYS A 11 5.29 -3.53 6.15
C LYS A 11 5.56 -2.03 6.15
N THR A 12 6.02 -1.54 7.29
CA THR A 12 6.48 -0.15 7.45
C THR A 12 7.99 -0.15 7.41
N ASN A 13 8.56 0.69 6.55
CA ASN A 13 10.01 0.84 6.46
C ASN A 13 10.57 1.72 7.59
N SER A 14 11.90 1.81 7.65
CA SER A 14 12.63 2.67 8.61
C SER A 14 12.25 4.16 8.54
N LYS A 15 11.66 4.61 7.43
CA LYS A 15 11.18 6.00 7.23
C LYS A 15 9.73 6.21 7.69
N GLY A 16 9.10 5.22 8.32
CA GLY A 16 7.72 5.30 8.78
C GLY A 16 6.68 5.19 7.65
N VAL A 17 7.08 4.83 6.43
CA VAL A 17 6.15 4.66 5.31
C VAL A 17 5.66 3.23 5.25
N THR A 18 4.35 3.03 5.39
CA THR A 18 3.71 1.73 5.23
C THR A 18 3.43 1.43 3.75
N TYR A 19 3.87 0.27 3.29
CA TYR A 19 3.52 -0.29 2.00
C TYR A 19 2.66 -1.55 2.18
N ALA A 20 1.88 -1.86 1.16
CA ALA A 20 1.09 -3.08 1.08
C ALA A 20 1.27 -3.74 -0.28
N LEU A 21 1.45 -5.05 -0.27
CA LEU A 21 1.32 -5.91 -1.44
C LEU A 21 -0.12 -6.42 -1.49
N VAL A 22 -0.79 -6.23 -2.62
CA VAL A 22 -2.21 -6.54 -2.80
C VAL A 22 -2.37 -7.38 -4.06
N GLN A 23 -3.23 -8.40 -3.99
CA GLN A 23 -3.69 -9.13 -5.16
C GLN A 23 -4.96 -8.46 -5.72
N ASP A 24 -4.98 -8.26 -7.03
CA ASP A 24 -6.11 -7.70 -7.77
C ASP A 24 -6.43 -8.61 -8.97
N GLY A 25 -7.34 -9.57 -8.74
CA GLY A 25 -7.62 -10.66 -9.67
C GLY A 25 -6.40 -11.56 -9.89
N GLU A 26 -5.96 -11.66 -11.14
CA GLU A 26 -4.76 -12.41 -11.54
C GLU A 26 -3.46 -11.60 -11.42
N THR A 27 -3.58 -10.30 -11.14
CA THR A 27 -2.44 -9.39 -11.06
C THR A 27 -2.13 -8.97 -9.62
N PHE A 28 -0.97 -8.35 -9.43
CA PHE A 28 -0.48 -7.88 -8.15
C PHE A 28 -0.11 -6.41 -8.24
N GLY A 29 -0.24 -5.70 -7.12
CA GLY A 29 0.09 -4.29 -7.00
C GLY A 29 0.71 -3.95 -5.66
N VAL A 30 1.52 -2.90 -5.64
CA VAL A 30 2.12 -2.36 -4.43
C VAL A 30 1.53 -0.99 -4.17
N TYR A 31 1.05 -0.77 -2.96
CA TYR A 31 0.39 0.46 -2.55
C TYR A 31 1.14 1.09 -1.38
N LYS A 32 1.16 2.42 -1.33
CA LYS A 32 1.72 3.23 -0.26
C LYS A 32 0.60 3.86 0.56
N ARG A 33 0.68 3.73 1.90
CA ARG A 33 -0.17 4.45 2.84
C ARG A 33 0.19 5.93 2.82
N CYS A 34 -0.82 6.77 2.63
CA CYS A 34 -0.71 8.21 2.59
C CYS A 34 -1.67 8.78 3.64
N GLU A 35 -1.13 9.53 4.59
CA GLU A 35 -1.89 10.21 5.63
C GLU A 35 -1.95 11.69 5.28
N ASN A 36 -3.16 12.21 5.10
CA ASN A 36 -3.38 13.60 4.77
C ASN A 36 -4.08 14.27 5.93
N TYR A 37 -3.70 15.52 6.22
CA TYR A 37 -4.40 16.33 7.21
C TYR A 37 -5.85 16.57 6.76
N ALA A 38 -6.78 16.24 7.63
CA ALA A 38 -8.21 16.37 7.40
C ALA A 38 -8.89 16.79 8.72
N PRO A 39 -8.97 18.10 9.01
CA PRO A 39 -9.39 18.62 10.32
C PRO A 39 -10.84 18.25 10.67
N HIS A 40 -11.67 17.99 9.66
CA HIS A 40 -13.06 17.58 9.82
C HIS A 40 -13.24 16.08 10.14
N ARG A 41 -12.15 15.29 10.14
CA ARG A 41 -12.19 13.87 10.52
C ARG A 41 -11.81 13.72 12.00
N LYS A 42 -12.41 12.74 12.67
CA LYS A 42 -12.00 12.35 14.03
C LYS A 42 -10.52 11.95 14.02
N GLY A 43 -9.70 12.65 14.80
CA GLY A 43 -8.25 12.46 14.82
C GLY A 43 -7.46 13.32 13.81
N GLY A 44 -8.12 14.18 13.04
CA GLY A 44 -7.47 15.19 12.19
C GLY A 44 -6.72 14.62 10.97
N LEU A 45 -6.79 13.31 10.72
CA LEU A 45 -6.05 12.62 9.67
C LEU A 45 -6.98 11.73 8.85
N ALA A 46 -6.82 11.78 7.52
CA ALA A 46 -7.43 10.87 6.57
C ALA A 46 -6.36 9.95 5.99
N VAL A 47 -6.56 8.64 6.16
CA VAL A 47 -5.70 7.62 5.56
C VAL A 47 -6.22 7.26 4.18
N SER A 48 -5.32 7.22 3.21
CA SER A 48 -5.56 6.79 1.84
C SER A 48 -4.44 5.88 1.37
N TRP A 49 -4.69 5.11 0.31
CA TRP A 49 -3.68 4.27 -0.32
C TRP A 49 -3.50 4.70 -1.76
N ARG A 50 -2.26 4.89 -2.20
CA ARG A 50 -1.92 5.21 -3.58
C ARG A 50 -1.09 4.09 -4.16
N TYR A 51 -1.36 3.71 -5.41
CA TYR A 51 -0.55 2.74 -6.10
C TYR A 51 0.87 3.29 -6.26
N VAL A 52 1.86 2.46 -5.95
CA VAL A 52 3.25 2.65 -6.38
C VAL A 52 3.37 2.07 -7.78
N GLU A 53 2.84 0.86 -7.98
CA GLU A 53 2.72 0.18 -9.26
C GLU A 53 1.60 -0.88 -9.18
N LYS A 54 0.95 -1.20 -10.30
CA LYS A 54 -0.13 -2.21 -10.38
C LYS A 54 -0.07 -3.02 -11.68
N GLY A 55 -0.82 -4.13 -11.74
CA GLY A 55 -0.87 -4.97 -12.94
C GLY A 55 0.39 -5.82 -13.16
N MET A 56 1.16 -6.05 -12.09
CA MET A 56 2.37 -6.85 -12.13
C MET A 56 2.05 -8.34 -11.93
N ASN A 57 2.96 -9.21 -12.35
CA ASN A 57 2.98 -10.57 -11.83
C ASN A 57 3.46 -10.58 -10.36
N ARG A 58 3.27 -11.72 -9.69
CA ARG A 58 3.59 -11.90 -8.27
C ARG A 58 5.04 -11.57 -7.94
N ASP A 59 5.99 -12.07 -8.73
CA ASP A 59 7.43 -11.92 -8.46
C ASP A 59 7.90 -10.48 -8.59
N ALA A 60 7.43 -9.77 -9.62
CA ALA A 60 7.74 -8.35 -9.82
C ALA A 60 7.17 -7.49 -8.70
N ALA A 61 5.92 -7.76 -8.30
CA ALA A 61 5.28 -7.06 -7.20
C ALA A 61 5.98 -7.32 -5.85
N GLN A 62 6.37 -8.56 -5.59
CA GLN A 62 7.12 -8.95 -4.39
C GLN A 62 8.48 -8.25 -4.33
N LYS A 63 9.26 -8.29 -5.41
CA LYS A 63 10.56 -7.58 -5.50
C LYS A 63 10.40 -6.07 -5.27
N LEU A 64 9.36 -5.45 -5.85
CA LEU A 64 9.08 -4.04 -5.64
C LEU A 64 8.71 -3.76 -4.18
N PHE A 65 7.86 -4.60 -3.59
CA PHE A 65 7.44 -4.48 -2.19
C PHE A 65 8.63 -4.58 -1.25
N ASP A 66 9.47 -5.61 -1.38
CA ASP A 66 10.64 -5.82 -0.53
C ASP A 66 11.63 -4.65 -0.63
N ARG A 67 11.87 -4.14 -1.84
CA ARG A 67 12.71 -2.96 -2.05
C ARG A 67 12.16 -1.69 -1.39
N ARG A 68 10.85 -1.47 -1.42
CA ARG A 68 10.21 -0.25 -0.89
C ARG A 68 10.02 -0.31 0.63
N ALA A 69 9.75 -1.51 1.15
CA ALA A 69 9.46 -1.76 2.55
C ALA A 69 10.69 -2.21 3.37
N ALA A 70 11.89 -2.23 2.77
CA ALA A 70 13.16 -2.39 3.45
C ALA A 70 13.44 -1.24 4.44
#